data_AF-A0A2N2SK16-F1
#
_entry.id   AF-A0A2N2SK16-F1
#
_cell.length_a   1.000
_cell.length_b   1.000
_cell.length_c   1.000
_cell.angle_alpha   90.00
_cell.angle_beta   90.00
_cell.angle_gamma   90.00
#
_symmetry.space_group_name_H-M   'P 1'
#
loop_
_entity.id
_entity.type
_entity.pdbx_description
1 polymer ?
#
loop_
_entity_poly.entity_id
_entity_poly.type
_entity_poly.pdbx_seq_one_letter_code
_entity_poly.pdbx_strand_id
1 'polypeptide(L)' 'AQLVAGMVLAQDLMHADGYLLLSRGFIIDEPIIDQLLRLERTEGRLIIICIAQPPASERS' A
#
# COMPACT_ATOMS: atom_id res chain seq x y z
N ALA A 1 -13.05 -0.20 0.89
CA ALA A 1 -12.18 -1.27 0.37
C ALA A 1 -11.08 -1.49 1.39
N GLN A 2 -10.77 -2.74 1.74
CA GLN A 2 -9.71 -3.07 2.70
C GLN A 2 -8.46 -3.46 1.90
N LEU A 3 -7.27 -3.02 2.32
CA LEU A 3 -6.02 -3.46 1.70
C LEU A 3 -5.83 -4.96 1.96
N VAL A 4 -5.45 -5.71 0.93
CA VAL A 4 -5.21 -7.15 1.02
C VAL A 4 -3.80 -7.45 0.55
N ALA A 5 -3.14 -8.38 1.24
CA ALA A 5 -1.81 -8.83 0.85
C ALA A 5 -1.84 -9.50 -0.54
N GLY A 6 -0.79 -9.27 -1.33
CA GLY A 6 -0.66 -9.68 -2.73
C GLY A 6 -1.09 -8.61 -3.75
N MET A 7 -1.63 -7.47 -3.33
CA MET A 7 -1.95 -6.36 -4.23
C MET A 7 -0.68 -5.72 -4.80
N VAL A 8 -0.71 -5.29 -6.07
CA VAL A 8 0.45 -4.61 -6.71
C VAL A 8 0.18 -3.12 -6.84
N LEU A 9 1.15 -2.30 -6.44
CA LEU A 9 1.09 -0.83 -6.56
C LEU A 9 1.06 -0.37 -8.03
N ALA A 10 0.08 0.46 -8.37
CA ALA A 10 -0.04 1.08 -9.70
C ALA A 10 0.93 2.24 -9.92
N GLN A 11 1.34 2.90 -8.85
CA GLN A 11 2.21 4.06 -8.85
C GLN A 11 3.06 4.09 -7.59
N ASP A 12 4.05 4.98 -7.59
CA ASP A 12 4.85 5.27 -6.42
C ASP A 12 3.98 5.83 -5.29
N LEU A 13 4.11 5.25 -4.10
CA LEU A 13 3.52 5.75 -2.89
C LEU A 13 4.52 6.71 -2.23
N MET A 14 4.20 8.01 -2.26
CA MET A 14 5.01 9.05 -1.65
C MET A 14 4.52 9.36 -0.25
N HIS A 15 5.46 9.63 0.66
CA HIS A 15 5.19 10.24 1.94
C HIS A 15 4.82 11.71 1.78
N ALA A 16 4.07 12.24 2.75
CA ALA A 16 3.73 13.66 2.78
C ALA A 16 4.96 14.57 2.92
N ASP A 17 6.04 14.07 3.51
CA ASP A 17 7.33 14.78 3.63
C ASP A 17 8.20 14.69 2.37
N GLY A 18 7.70 14.05 1.30
CA GLY A 18 8.35 14.05 -0.01
C GLY A 18 9.36 12.93 -0.25
N TYR A 19 9.43 11.92 0.62
CA TYR A 19 10.20 10.72 0.37
C TYR A 19 9.33 9.58 -0.15
N LEU A 20 9.95 8.62 -0.86
CA LEU A 20 9.26 7.45 -1.39
C LEU A 20 9.04 6.42 -0.26
N LEU A 21 7.78 6.02 -0.03
CA LEU A 21 7.45 4.91 0.87
C LEU A 21 7.61 3.57 0.15
N LEU A 22 6.96 3.45 -1.01
CA LEU A 22 6.94 2.22 -1.81
C LEU A 22 6.95 2.58 -3.29
N SER A 23 7.72 1.85 -4.07
CA SER A 23 7.79 2.07 -5.52
C SER A 23 6.61 1.42 -6.26
N ARG A 24 6.29 1.93 -7.45
CA ARG A 24 5.38 1.29 -8.40
C ARG A 24 5.80 -0.15 -8.67
N GLY A 25 4.82 -1.04 -8.78
CA GLY A 25 5.05 -2.47 -9.05
C GLY A 25 5.40 -3.29 -7.81
N PHE A 26 5.50 -2.64 -6.65
CA PHE A 26 5.76 -3.32 -5.39
C PHE A 26 4.52 -4.10 -4.91
N ILE A 27 4.75 -5.30 -4.36
CA ILE A 27 3.70 -6.19 -3.85
C ILE A 27 3.45 -5.86 -2.38
N ILE A 28 2.23 -5.46 -2.06
CA ILE A 28 1.79 -5.19 -0.70
C ILE A 28 1.67 -6.52 0.04
N ASP A 29 2.40 -6.68 1.14
CA ASP A 29 2.26 -7.82 2.05
C ASP A 29 1.68 -7.40 3.40
N GLU A 30 1.21 -8.36 4.20
CA GLU A 30 0.66 -8.14 5.55
C GLU A 30 1.51 -7.21 6.45
N PRO A 31 2.85 -7.37 6.58
CA PRO A 31 3.65 -6.47 7.41
C PRO A 31 3.68 -5.03 6.89
N ILE A 32 3.49 -4.82 5.59
CA ILE A 32 3.45 -3.48 5.00
C ILE A 32 2.10 -2.84 5.25
N ILE A 33 1.02 -3.62 5.19
CA ILE A 33 -0.31 -3.15 5.58
C ILE A 33 -0.30 -2.67 7.04
N ASP A 34 0.28 -3.44 7.98
CA ASP A 34 0.35 -3.00 9.38
C ASP A 34 1.16 -1.70 9.55
N GLN A 35 2.30 -1.59 8.86
CA GLN A 35 3.12 -0.39 8.90
C GLN A 35 2.39 0.83 8.34
N LEU A 36 1.68 0.70 7.22
CA LEU A 36 0.90 1.78 6.63
C LEU A 36 -0.25 2.20 7.53
N LEU A 37 -1.00 1.25 8.11
CA LEU A 37 -2.07 1.53 9.06
C LEU A 37 -1.55 2.23 10.32
N ARG A 38 -0.37 1.82 10.81
CA ARG A 38 0.29 2.46 11.95
C ARG A 38 0.71 3.87 11.60
N LEU A 39 1.29 4.08 10.42
CA LEU A 39 1.69 5.39 9.92
C LEU A 39 0.48 6.33 9.81
N GLU A 40 -0.63 5.87 9.21
CA GLU A 40 -1.88 6.64 9.13
C GLU A 40 -2.37 7.08 10.52
N ARG A 41 -2.31 6.18 11.51
CA ARG A 41 -2.72 6.47 12.89
C ARG A 41 -1.78 7.43 13.60
N THR A 42 -0.47 7.29 13.39
CA THR A 42 0.54 8.14 14.03
C THR A 42 0.52 9.55 13.46
N GLU A 43 0.31 9.70 12.15
CA GLU A 43 0.29 11.02 11.50
C GLU A 43 -1.10 11.65 11.45
N GLY A 44 -2.15 10.86 11.68
CA GLY A 44 -3.54 11.31 11.51
C GLY A 44 -3.88 11.68 10.06
N ARG A 45 -3.15 11.11 9.10
CA ARG A 45 -3.30 11.37 7.66
C ARG A 45 -3.68 10.10 6.94
N LEU A 46 -4.59 10.23 5.98
CA LEU A 46 -5.01 9.13 5.12
C LEU A 46 -3.95 8.87 4.06
N ILE A 47 -3.55 7.61 3.91
CA ILE A 47 -2.65 7.13 2.87
C ILE A 47 -3.50 6.51 1.76
N ILE A 48 -3.52 7.17 0.60
CA ILE A 48 -4.27 6.71 -0.56
C ILE A 48 -3.36 5.84 -1.42
N ILE A 49 -3.78 4.60 -1.66
CA ILE A 49 -3.01 3.60 -2.41
C ILE A 49 -3.75 3.24 -3.69
N CYS A 50 -3.10 3.40 -4.83
CA CYS A 50 -3.62 2.96 -6.12
C CYS A 50 -3.07 1.57 -6.45
N ILE A 51 -3.97 0.61 -6.67
CA ILE A 51 -3.63 -0.78 -7.00
C ILE A 51 -3.76 -1.02 -8.52
N ALA A 52 -2.74 -1.64 -9.12
CA ALA A 52 -2.76 -2.03 -10.53
C ALA A 52 -3.30 -3.45 -10.69
N GLN A 53 -3.04 -4.32 -9.71
CA GLN A 53 -3.48 -5.71 -9.76
C GLN A 53 -4.09 -6.10 -8.40
N PRO A 54 -5.25 -6.78 -8.41
CA PRO A 54 -5.80 -7.40 -7.20
C PRO A 54 -4.87 -8.53 -6.73
N PRO A 55 -5.01 -8.98 -5.46
CA PRO A 55 -4.18 -10.04 -4.94
C PRO A 55 -4.29 -11.31 -5.79
N ALA A 56 -3.16 -11.99 -6.02
CA ALA A 56 -3.07 -13.12 -6.94
C ALA A 56 -3.94 -14.34 -6.55
N SER A 57 -4.59 -14.33 -5.38
CA SER A 57 -5.39 -15.43 -4.83
C SER A 57 -6.80 -15.60 -5.40
N GLU A 58 -7.23 -14.82 -6.39
CA GLU A 58 -8.54 -15.02 -7.07
C GLU A 58 -8.41 -15.57 -8.51
N ARG A 59 -7.38 -16.40 -8.78
CA ARG A 59 -7.24 -17.11 -10.07
C ARG A 59 -7.14 -18.63 -9.92
N SER A 60 -8.01 -19.24 -9.12
CA SER A 60 -8.20 -20.69 -9.08
C SER A 60 -9.66 -21.06 -9.18
#